data_AF-A0A4Q0RWT7-F1
#
_entry.id   AF-A0A4Q0RWT7-F1
#
_cell.length_a   1.000
_cell.length_b   1.000
_cell.length_c   1.000
_cell.angle_alpha   90.00
_cell.angle_beta   90.00
_cell.angle_gamma   90.00
#
_symmetry.space_group_name_H-M   'P 1'
#
loop_
_entity.id
_entity.type
_entity.pdbx_description
1 polymer ?
#
loop_
_entity_poly.entity_id
_entity_poly.type
_entity_poly.pdbx_seq_one_letter_code
_entity_poly.pdbx_strand_id
1 'polypeptide(L)'
;MTDLPVELDKHRGMAAQKATDLRRALAEIENNVRELRERESDLENRMMTVPAASWSEAAVKARHLLNLYTASLPAEDTRHRALVAALFDDFLRLGGEG
;
A
#
# COMPACT_ATOMS: atom_id res chain seq x y z
N MET A 1 -12.57 -34.59 45.75
CA MET A 1 -12.13 -35.09 44.43
C MET A 1 -13.27 -34.90 43.45
N THR A 2 -13.28 -33.78 42.74
CA THR A 2 -14.13 -33.59 41.55
C THR A 2 -13.23 -33.82 40.35
N ASP A 3 -13.14 -35.08 39.94
CA ASP A 3 -12.39 -35.52 38.77
C ASP A 3 -13.30 -35.32 37.55
N LEU A 4 -13.38 -34.08 37.08
CA LEU A 4 -13.96 -33.77 35.78
C LEU A 4 -12.88 -34.09 34.74
N PRO A 5 -13.09 -35.07 33.83
CA PRO A 5 -12.12 -35.38 32.80
C PRO A 5 -11.90 -34.13 31.96
N VAL A 6 -10.69 -33.56 32.02
CA VAL A 6 -10.35 -32.38 31.21
C VAL A 6 -10.37 -32.84 29.74
N GLU A 7 -11.29 -32.30 28.91
CA GLU A 7 -11.42 -32.59 27.47
C GLU A 7 -10.22 -32.02 26.66
N LEU A 8 -9.00 -32.44 26.99
CA LEU A 8 -7.75 -31.97 26.37
C LEU A 8 -7.72 -32.23 24.85
N ASP A 9 -8.31 -33.33 24.39
CA ASP A 9 -8.32 -33.73 22.99
C ASP A 9 -9.19 -32.79 22.13
N LYS A 10 -10.36 -32.41 22.64
CA LYS A 10 -11.25 -31.44 22.00
C LYS A 10 -10.61 -30.05 21.93
N HIS A 11 -9.93 -29.62 23.00
CA HIS A 11 -9.18 -28.37 23.01
C HIS A 11 -8.02 -28.38 22.00
N ARG A 12 -7.32 -29.51 21.83
CA ARG A 12 -6.27 -29.67 20.80
C ARG A 12 -6.83 -29.65 19.38
N GLY A 13 -7.97 -30.32 19.14
CA GLY A 13 -8.65 -30.27 17.84
C GLY A 13 -9.09 -28.86 17.45
N MET A 14 -9.68 -28.11 18.40
CA MET A 14 -10.06 -26.71 18.17
C MET A 14 -8.84 -25.80 17.93
N ALA A 15 -7.74 -26.00 18.66
CA ALA A 15 -6.51 -25.25 18.46
C ALA A 15 -5.89 -25.52 17.07
N ALA A 16 -5.88 -26.79 16.64
CA ALA A 16 -5.40 -27.17 15.30
C ALA A 16 -6.27 -26.59 14.18
N GLN A 17 -7.59 -26.58 14.37
CA GLN A 17 -8.53 -25.97 13.42
C GLN A 17 -8.27 -24.46 13.32
N LYS A 18 -8.21 -23.75 14.46
CA LYS A 18 -7.95 -22.31 14.50
C LYS A 18 -6.62 -21.94 13.85
N ALA A 19 -5.57 -22.74 14.07
CA ALA A 19 -4.27 -22.54 13.44
C ALA A 19 -4.35 -22.72 11.91
N THR A 20 -5.19 -23.63 11.43
CA THR A 20 -5.40 -23.86 10.00
C THR A 20 -6.20 -22.73 9.36
N ASP A 21 -7.26 -22.28 10.02
CA ASP A 21 -8.07 -21.15 9.55
C ASP A 21 -7.24 -19.86 9.48
N LEU A 22 -6.38 -19.62 10.46
CA LEU A 22 -5.44 -18.49 10.43
C LEU A 22 -4.47 -18.57 9.25
N ARG A 23 -3.89 -19.74 8.97
CA ARG A 23 -3.00 -19.91 7.81
C ARG A 23 -3.73 -19.68 6.49
N ARG A 24 -4.98 -20.15 6.37
CA ARG A 24 -5.81 -19.89 5.19
C ARG A 24 -6.09 -18.40 5.01
N ALA A 25 -6.51 -17.73 6.08
CA ALA A 25 -6.76 -16.29 6.04
C ALA A 25 -5.50 -15.49 5.65
N LEU A 26 -4.33 -15.86 6.19
CA LEU A 26 -3.06 -15.24 5.80
C LEU A 26 -2.75 -15.47 4.32
N ALA A 27 -2.91 -16.69 3.82
CA ALA A 27 -2.67 -17.00 2.40
C ALA A 27 -3.64 -16.24 1.47
N GLU A 28 -4.89 -16.07 1.87
CA GLU A 28 -5.87 -15.26 1.14
C GLU A 28 -5.47 -13.78 1.12
N ILE A 29 -5.01 -13.23 2.26
CA ILE A 29 -4.51 -11.86 2.34
C ILE A 29 -3.28 -11.67 1.46
N GLU A 30 -2.31 -12.59 1.52
CA GLU A 30 -1.10 -12.54 0.69
C GLU A 30 -1.43 -12.56 -0.81
N ASN A 31 -2.38 -13.40 -1.22
CA ASN A 31 -2.87 -13.45 -2.60
C ASN A 31 -3.52 -12.13 -3.03
N ASN A 32 -4.40 -11.57 -2.20
CA ASN A 32 -5.06 -10.31 -2.48
C ASN A 32 -4.06 -9.14 -2.55
N VAL A 33 -3.06 -9.12 -1.67
CA VAL A 33 -1.99 -8.11 -1.69
C VAL A 33 -1.17 -8.19 -2.98
N ARG A 34 -0.85 -9.39 -3.45
CA ARG A 34 -0.15 -9.59 -4.73
C ARG A 34 -0.99 -9.10 -5.91
N GLU A 35 -2.26 -9.50 -5.99
CA GLU A 35 -3.16 -9.08 -7.07
C GLU A 35 -3.35 -7.55 -7.08
N LEU A 36 -3.43 -6.93 -5.91
CA LEU A 36 -3.52 -5.48 -5.79
C LEU A 36 -2.26 -4.78 -6.32
N ARG A 37 -1.07 -5.28 -5.98
CA ARG A 37 0.21 -4.74 -6.47
C ARG A 37 0.35 -4.87 -7.98
N GLU A 38 -0.07 -6.00 -8.56
CA GLU A 38 -0.05 -6.19 -10.01
C GLU A 38 -0.96 -5.18 -10.71
N ARG A 39 -2.18 -4.99 -10.21
CA ARG A 39 -3.12 -3.99 -10.74
C ARG A 39 -2.64 -2.56 -10.60
N GLU A 40 -2.02 -2.23 -9.47
CA GLU A 40 -1.43 -0.91 -9.22
C GLU A 40 -0.32 -0.63 -10.23
N SER A 41 0.62 -1.56 -10.41
CA SER A 41 1.68 -1.47 -11.41
C SER A 41 1.14 -1.31 -12.84
N ASP A 42 0.11 -2.06 -13.21
CA ASP A 42 -0.52 -1.96 -14.53
C ASP A 42 -1.17 -0.58 -14.75
N LEU A 43 -1.81 -0.03 -13.72
CA LEU A 43 -2.44 1.28 -13.79
C LEU A 43 -1.39 2.39 -13.90
N GLU A 44 -0.30 2.31 -13.14
CA GLU A 44 0.83 3.23 -13.22
C GLU A 44 1.46 3.22 -14.60
N ASN A 45 1.73 2.02 -15.15
CA ASN A 45 2.26 1.87 -16.49
C ASN A 45 1.35 2.55 -17.54
N ARG A 46 0.04 2.30 -17.48
CA ARG A 46 -0.93 2.93 -18.39
C ARG A 46 -0.96 4.45 -18.23
N MET A 47 -0.94 4.95 -16.99
CA MET A 47 -0.91 6.39 -16.70
C MET A 47 0.31 7.08 -17.31
N MET A 48 1.47 6.41 -17.31
CA MET A 48 2.72 6.95 -17.87
C MET A 48 2.84 6.76 -19.38
N THR A 49 2.17 5.77 -19.96
CA THR A 49 2.24 5.51 -21.41
C THR A 49 1.42 6.53 -22.21
N VAL A 50 0.34 7.05 -21.64
CA VAL A 50 -0.48 8.09 -22.27
C VAL A 50 0.17 9.47 -22.01
N PRO A 51 0.55 10.23 -23.04
CA PRO A 51 1.05 11.59 -22.86
C PRO A 51 0.00 12.46 -22.15
N ALA A 52 0.43 13.34 -21.25
CA ALA A 52 -0.49 14.28 -20.62
C ALA A 52 -1.07 15.25 -21.65
N ALA A 53 -2.39 15.46 -21.63
CA ALA A 53 -3.09 16.36 -22.54
C ALA A 53 -3.08 17.82 -22.04
N SER A 54 -2.73 18.05 -20.78
CA SER A 54 -2.66 19.39 -20.17
C SER A 54 -1.57 19.46 -19.10
N TRP A 55 -1.19 20.69 -18.74
CA TRP A 55 -0.28 20.94 -17.61
C TRP A 55 -0.83 20.45 -16.28
N SER A 56 -2.14 20.59 -16.05
CA SER A 56 -2.79 20.07 -14.84
C SER A 56 -2.66 18.54 -14.76
N GLU A 57 -2.90 17.84 -15.86
CA GLU A 57 -2.73 16.39 -15.92
C GLU A 57 -1.26 15.97 -15.71
N ALA A 58 -0.32 16.68 -16.33
CA ALA A 58 1.12 16.43 -16.14
C ALA A 58 1.54 16.64 -14.67
N ALA A 59 1.04 17.69 -14.02
CA ALA A 59 1.32 17.96 -12.60
C ALA A 59 0.75 16.87 -11.68
N VAL A 60 -0.42 16.31 -11.99
CA VAL A 60 -0.98 15.16 -11.25
C VAL A 60 -0.10 13.93 -11.40
N LYS A 61 0.35 13.60 -12.63
CA LYS A 61 1.28 12.48 -12.87
C LYS A 61 2.61 12.67 -12.15
N ALA A 62 3.16 13.88 -12.17
CA ALA A 62 4.37 14.23 -11.44
C ALA A 62 4.20 14.10 -9.92
N ARG A 63 3.07 14.59 -9.37
CA ARG A 63 2.75 14.46 -7.94
C ARG A 63 2.69 12.99 -7.51
N HIS A 64 2.11 12.12 -8.32
CA HIS A 64 2.09 10.67 -8.06
C HIS A 64 3.50 10.10 -7.93
N LEU A 65 4.36 10.34 -8.92
CA LEU A 65 5.76 9.86 -8.91
C LEU A 65 6.56 10.39 -7.72
N LEU A 66 6.38 11.67 -7.39
CA LEU A 66 7.08 12.30 -6.28
C LEU A 66 6.63 11.76 -4.92
N ASN A 67 5.35 11.38 -4.78
CA ASN A 67 4.86 10.68 -3.59
C ASN A 67 5.49 9.30 -3.46
N LEU A 68 5.58 8.51 -4.54
CA LEU A 68 6.26 7.21 -4.54
C LEU A 68 7.73 7.34 -4.18
N TYR A 69 8.42 8.31 -4.80
CA TYR A 69 9.81 8.63 -4.48
C TYR A 69 9.95 8.94 -2.99
N THR A 70 9.12 9.82 -2.45
CA THR A 70 9.13 10.23 -1.04
C THR A 70 8.84 9.07 -0.08
N ALA A 71 7.97 8.13 -0.47
CA ALA A 71 7.67 6.93 0.29
C ALA A 71 8.84 5.92 0.31
N SER A 72 9.64 5.88 -0.77
CA SER A 72 10.83 5.03 -0.87
C SER A 72 12.07 5.56 -0.14
N LEU A 73 12.09 6.85 0.20
CA LEU A 73 13.22 7.48 0.89
C LEU A 73 13.36 6.98 2.33
N PRO A 74 14.59 6.87 2.86
CA PRO A 74 14.83 6.71 4.29
C PRO A 74 14.18 7.83 5.11
N ALA A 75 13.91 7.58 6.39
CA ALA A 75 13.28 8.57 7.26
C ALA A 75 14.19 9.80 7.49
N GLU A 76 15.51 9.58 7.45
CA GLU A 76 16.56 10.57 7.72
C GLU A 76 16.80 11.53 6.54
N ASP A 77 16.31 11.20 5.34
CA ASP A 77 16.51 12.01 4.14
C ASP A 77 15.55 13.21 4.12
N THR A 78 15.82 14.14 5.03
CA THR A 78 15.07 15.38 5.21
C THR A 78 15.24 16.35 4.04
N ARG A 79 16.40 16.30 3.37
CA ARG A 79 16.71 17.18 2.24
C ARG A 79 15.80 16.90 1.04
N HIS A 80 15.71 15.65 0.59
CA HIS A 80 14.88 15.33 -0.57
C HIS A 80 13.40 15.51 -0.27
N ARG A 81 12.96 15.20 0.96
CA ARG A 81 11.58 15.48 1.41
C ARG A 81 11.24 16.97 1.35
N ALA A 82 12.16 17.85 1.77
CA ALA A 82 11.96 19.30 1.69
C ALA A 82 11.88 19.81 0.25
N LEU A 83 12.70 19.25 -0.66
CA LEU A 83 12.64 19.60 -2.09
C LEU A 83 11.30 19.19 -2.73
N VAL A 84 10.81 17.99 -2.43
CA VAL A 84 9.50 17.54 -2.92
C VAL A 84 8.38 18.41 -2.38
N ALA A 85 8.42 18.77 -1.10
CA ALA A 85 7.43 19.67 -0.49
C ALA A 85 7.39 21.04 -1.19
N ALA A 86 8.56 21.66 -1.43
CA ALA A 86 8.63 22.94 -2.15
C ALA A 86 8.03 22.84 -3.57
N LEU A 87 8.27 21.72 -4.26
CA LEU A 87 7.70 21.49 -5.60
C LEU A 87 6.17 21.33 -5.56
N PHE A 88 5.62 20.70 -4.51
CA PHE A 88 4.17 20.62 -4.32
C PHE A 88 3.55 21.99 -4.03
N ASP A 89 4.23 22.85 -3.26
CA ASP A 89 3.78 24.22 -3.03
C ASP A 89 3.69 25.00 -4.36
N ASP A 90 4.68 24.84 -5.25
CA ASP A 90 4.64 25.43 -6.59
C ASP A 90 3.49 24.89 -7.45
N PHE A 91 3.22 23.58 -7.40
CA PHE A 91 2.07 23.00 -8.09
C PHE A 91 0.73 23.54 -7.57
N LEU A 92 0.60 23.75 -6.27
CA LEU A 92 -0.60 24.37 -5.69
C LEU A 92 -0.73 25.83 -6.12
N ARG A 93 0.36 26.59 -6.10
CA ARG A 93 0.39 27.99 -6.54
C ARG A 93 -0.04 28.13 -8.00
N LEU A 94 0.51 27.30 -8.89
CA LEU A 94 0.23 27.35 -10.33
C LEU A 94 -1.09 26.67 -10.71
N GLY A 95 -1.55 25.70 -9.92
CA GLY A 95 -2.80 24.96 -10.15
C GLY A 95 -4.06 25.75 -9.78
N GLY A 96 -3.93 26.84 -9.00
CA GLY A 96 -5.01 27.78 -8.70
C GLY A 96 -5.20 28.90 -9.75
N GLU A 97 -4.32 28.99 -10.75
CA GLU A 97 -4.32 30.03 -11.79
C GLU A 97 -5.00 29.59 -13.11
N GLY A 98 -5.77 28.50 -13.12
CA GLY A 98 -6.39 27.93 -14.33
C GLY A 98 -7.89 27.68 -14.22
#